data_AF-A0A5J6WSJ6-F1
#
_entry.id   AF-A0A5J6WSJ6-F1
#
_cell.length_a   1.000
_cell.length_b   1.000
_cell.length_c   1.000
_cell.angle_alpha   90.00
_cell.angle_beta   90.00
_cell.angle_gamma   90.00
#
_symmetry.space_group_name_H-M   'P 1'
#
loop_
_entity.id
_entity.type
_entity.pdbx_description
1 polymer ?
#
loop_
_entity_poly.entity_id
_entity_poly.type
_entity_poly.pdbx_seq_one_letter_code
_entity_poly.pdbx_strand_id
1 'polypeptide(L)'
;MSQHTLQIHAQAKPEVMERVLRVVRHRGFNLCALNMEQDCQQLRITVTVESCRPIQQLWSQLDKLVDVSRVDSCHAAAPQQRSSLRA
;
A
#
# COMPACT_ATOMS: atom_id res chain seq x y z
N MET A 1 -2.59 13.04 -10.07
CA MET A 1 -2.79 11.72 -9.46
C MET A 1 -1.44 11.24 -8.98
N SER A 2 -1.33 10.83 -7.72
CA SER A 2 -0.05 10.36 -7.16
C SER A 2 -0.08 8.84 -7.08
N GLN A 3 0.95 8.22 -7.63
CA GLN A 3 1.14 6.78 -7.56
C GLN A 3 1.95 6.45 -6.31
N HIS A 4 1.51 5.43 -5.58
CA HIS A 4 2.16 4.94 -4.38
C HIS A 4 2.32 3.43 -4.46
N THR A 5 3.49 2.93 -4.09
CA THR A 5 3.74 1.51 -3.97
C THR A 5 3.81 1.16 -2.48
N LEU A 6 3.05 0.16 -2.08
CA LEU A 6 3.01 -0.38 -0.73
C LEU A 6 3.47 -1.84 -0.77
N GLN A 7 4.25 -2.23 0.22
CA GLN A 7 4.65 -3.60 0.46
C GLN A 7 4.00 -4.07 1.76
N ILE A 8 3.17 -5.09 1.66
CA ILE A 8 2.37 -5.64 2.75
C ILE A 8 2.93 -7.01 3.07
N HIS A 9 3.31 -7.21 4.32
CA HIS A 9 3.70 -8.49 4.87
C HIS A 9 2.56 -9.04 5.70
N ALA A 10 2.08 -10.23 5.37
CA ALA A 10 0.93 -10.85 6.00
C ALA A 10 1.11 -12.36 6.16
N GLN A 11 0.21 -13.01 6.90
CA GLN A 11 0.16 -14.47 6.95
C GLN A 11 -0.36 -15.03 5.61
N ALA A 12 0.15 -16.20 5.21
CA ALA A 12 -0.28 -16.90 4.00
C ALA A 12 -1.69 -17.51 4.17
N LYS A 13 -2.71 -16.64 4.18
CA LYS A 13 -4.12 -17.03 4.14
C LYS A 13 -4.79 -16.44 2.90
N PRO A 14 -5.66 -17.20 2.21
CA PRO A 14 -6.33 -16.74 0.99
C PRO A 14 -7.22 -15.52 1.23
N GLU A 15 -7.79 -15.38 2.43
CA GLU A 15 -8.65 -14.26 2.81
C GLU A 15 -7.93 -12.89 2.84
N VAL A 16 -6.60 -12.87 3.04
CA VAL A 16 -5.84 -11.61 3.14
C VAL A 16 -5.89 -10.83 1.84
N MET A 17 -5.67 -11.50 0.71
CA MET A 17 -5.70 -10.87 -0.61
C MET A 17 -7.05 -10.19 -0.86
N GLU A 18 -8.15 -10.90 -0.58
CA GLU A 18 -9.49 -10.36 -0.75
C GLU A 18 -9.72 -9.13 0.15
N ARG A 19 -9.30 -9.19 1.42
CA ARG A 19 -9.41 -8.06 2.35
C ARG A 19 -8.60 -6.85 1.88
N VAL A 20 -7.36 -7.05 1.42
CA VAL A 20 -6.50 -5.99 0.88
C VAL A 20 -7.16 -5.33 -0.33
N LEU A 21 -7.60 -6.12 -1.32
CA LEU A 21 -8.28 -5.61 -2.51
C LEU A 21 -9.57 -4.87 -2.18
N ARG A 22 -10.35 -5.40 -1.23
CA ARG A 22 -11.56 -4.76 -0.75
C ARG A 22 -11.24 -3.40 -0.14
N VAL A 23 -10.22 -3.29 0.72
CA VAL A 23 -9.80 -2.03 1.34
C VAL A 23 -9.35 -1.01 0.29
N VAL A 24 -8.52 -1.41 -0.68
CA VAL A 24 -8.07 -0.54 -1.78
C VAL A 24 -9.26 0.03 -2.56
N ARG A 25 -10.19 -0.84 -2.98
CA ARG A 25 -11.39 -0.45 -3.73
C ARG A 25 -12.32 0.45 -2.92
N HIS A 26 -12.61 0.09 -1.66
CA HIS A 26 -13.56 0.83 -0.83
C HIS A 26 -13.06 2.23 -0.45
N ARG A 27 -11.75 2.45 -0.47
CA ARG A 27 -11.13 3.73 -0.16
C ARG A 27 -10.98 4.64 -1.39
N GLY A 28 -11.40 4.16 -2.56
CA GLY A 28 -11.34 4.92 -3.82
C GLY A 28 -9.92 5.05 -4.37
N PHE A 29 -9.07 4.05 -4.12
CA PHE A 29 -7.76 3.94 -4.75
C PHE A 29 -7.87 3.04 -5.97
N ASN A 30 -7.27 3.46 -7.08
CA ASN A 30 -7.14 2.64 -8.27
C ASN A 30 -5.95 1.71 -8.11
N LEU A 31 -6.11 0.44 -8.45
CA LEU A 31 -5.03 -0.53 -8.42
C LEU A 31 -4.37 -0.55 -9.81
N CYS A 32 -3.08 -0.21 -9.85
CA CYS A 32 -2.29 -0.15 -11.07
C CYS A 32 -1.45 -1.41 -11.29
N ALA A 33 -0.85 -1.93 -10.22
CA ALA A 33 -0.09 -3.17 -10.28
C ALA A 33 -0.21 -3.93 -8.96
N LEU A 34 -0.11 -5.25 -9.04
CA LEU A 34 -0.09 -6.13 -7.89
C LEU A 34 0.88 -7.28 -8.16
N ASN A 35 1.77 -7.51 -7.20
CA ASN A 35 2.63 -8.68 -7.15
C ASN A 35 2.40 -9.37 -5.80
N MET A 36 2.25 -10.70 -5.84
CA MET A 36 2.06 -11.52 -4.64
C MET A 36 3.09 -12.63 -4.67
N GLU A 37 3.87 -12.70 -3.61
CA GLU A 37 4.87 -13.73 -3.40
C GLU A 37 4.57 -14.40 -2.07
N GLN A 38 4.64 -15.73 -2.07
CA GLN A 38 4.45 -16.52 -0.87
C GLN A 38 5.75 -17.25 -0.57
N ASP A 39 6.26 -17.04 0.64
CA ASP A 39 7.43 -17.74 1.18
C ASP A 39 7.02 -18.50 2.43
N CYS A 40 6.95 -19.82 2.33
CA CYS A 40 6.45 -20.73 3.36
C CYS A 40 5.10 -20.30 3.95
N GLN A 41 5.11 -19.60 5.09
CA GLN A 41 3.94 -19.14 5.83
C GLN A 41 3.72 -17.62 5.76
N GLN A 42 4.62 -16.89 5.09
CA GLN A 42 4.54 -15.45 4.91
C GLN A 42 4.13 -15.10 3.49
N LEU A 43 3.28 -14.08 3.42
CA LEU A 43 2.81 -13.50 2.18
C LEU A 43 3.42 -12.09 2.05
N ARG A 44 4.05 -11.82 0.92
CA ARG A 44 4.52 -10.50 0.53
C ARG A 44 3.68 -10.01 -0.64
N ILE A 45 2.90 -8.96 -0.40
CA ILE A 45 2.07 -8.33 -1.42
C ILE A 45 2.64 -6.95 -1.72
N THR A 46 3.10 -6.74 -2.94
CA THR A 46 3.48 -5.42 -3.43
C THR A 46 2.34 -4.88 -4.26
N VAL A 47 1.68 -3.82 -3.79
CA VAL A 47 0.57 -3.18 -4.48
C VAL A 47 0.94 -1.76 -4.87
N THR A 48 0.73 -1.43 -6.14
CA THR A 48 0.87 -0.09 -6.67
C THR A 48 -0.51 0.48 -6.89
N VAL A 49 -0.80 1.59 -6.22
CA VAL A 49 -2.09 2.28 -6.26
C VAL A 49 -1.94 3.71 -6.73
N GLU A 50 -2.98 4.24 -7.37
CA GLU A 50 -3.09 5.62 -7.78
C GLU A 50 -4.31 6.26 -7.12
N SER A 51 -4.14 7.47 -6.57
CA SER A 51 -5.29 8.25 -6.10
C SER A 51 -5.01 9.75 -5.96
N CYS A 52 -6.08 10.52 -5.73
CA CYS A 52 -6.03 11.90 -5.20
C CYS A 52 -6.07 11.94 -3.65
N ARG A 53 -6.27 10.78 -3.00
CA ARG A 53 -6.46 10.67 -1.54
C ARG A 53 -5.11 10.49 -0.85
N PRO A 54 -4.97 10.88 0.43
CA PRO A 54 -3.75 10.64 1.17
C PRO A 54 -3.54 9.13 1.43
N ILE A 55 -2.37 8.63 1.06
CA ILE A 55 -2.00 7.21 1.21
C ILE A 55 -2.07 6.72 2.67
N GLN A 56 -1.92 7.61 3.64
CA GLN A 56 -2.01 7.32 5.07
C GLN A 56 -3.39 6.72 5.47
N GLN A 57 -4.46 7.08 4.76
CA GLN A 57 -5.79 6.48 4.99
C GLN A 57 -5.84 5.03 4.55
N LEU A 58 -5.16 4.67 3.44
CA LEU A 58 -5.06 3.30 3.00
C LEU A 58 -4.16 2.50 3.94
N TRP A 59 -2.99 3.06 4.27
CA TRP A 59 -2.02 2.46 5.17
C TRP A 59 -2.63 2.13 6.54
N SER A 60 -3.30 3.09 7.19
CA SER A 60 -3.95 2.87 8.50
C SER A 60 -5.06 1.81 8.46
N GLN A 61 -5.62 1.50 7.29
CA GLN A 61 -6.66 0.48 7.16
C GLN A 61 -6.09 -0.90 6.91
N LEU A 62 -4.98 -0.97 6.18
CA LEU A 62 -4.23 -2.19 5.97
C LEU A 62 -3.54 -2.64 7.27
N ASP A 63 -2.99 -1.70 8.03
CA ASP A 63 -2.36 -1.94 9.34
C ASP A 63 -3.34 -2.50 10.39
N LYS A 64 -4.64 -2.20 10.26
CA LYS A 64 -5.70 -2.73 11.14
C LYS A 64 -6.11 -4.17 10.84
N LEU A 65 -5.63 -4.76 9.74
CA LEU A 65 -5.94 -6.15 9.42
C LEU A 65 -5.13 -7.05 10.37
N VAL A 66 -5.82 -7.87 11.18
CA VAL A 66 -5.20 -8.86 12.08
C VAL A 66 -4.18 -9.76 11.38
N ASP A 67 -4.38 -10.02 10.09
CA ASP A 67 -3.55 -10.93 9.31
C ASP A 67 -2.29 -10.24 8.73
N VAL A 68 -2.20 -8.91 8.84
CA VAL A 68 -1.09 -8.10 8.34
C VAL A 68 -0.09 -7.86 9.47
N SER A 69 1.15 -8.27 9.24
CA SER A 69 2.27 -8.12 10.18
C SER A 69 2.98 -6.78 10.03
N ARG A 70 3.09 -6.27 8.80
CA ARG A 70 3.77 -5.00 8.49
C ARG A 70 3.27 -4.43 7.17
N VAL A 71 3.18 -3.10 7.09
CA VAL A 71 2.96 -2.37 5.84
C VAL A 71 4.07 -1.34 5.68
N ASP A 72 4.92 -1.53 4.67
CA ASP A 72 5.96 -0.60 4.29
C ASP A 72 5.51 0.23 3.09
N SER A 73 5.65 1.55 3.17
CA SER A 73 5.42 2.44 2.04
C SER A 73 6.70 2.60 1.25
N CYS A 74 6.76 1.98 0.07
CA CYS A 74 7.81 2.18 -0.91
C CYS A 74 7.56 3.53 -1.58
N HIS A 75 8.02 4.61 -0.93
CA HIS A 75 8.10 5.91 -1.59
C HIS A 75 9.18 5.83 -2.65
N ALA A 76 8.82 5.40 -3.86
CA ALA A 76 9.64 5.68 -5.03
C ALA A 76 9.82 7.20 -5.06
N ALA A 77 11.06 7.63 -4.82
CA ALA A 77 11.43 9.00 -4.50
C ALA A 77 10.76 10.03 -5.42
N ALA A 78 9.70 10.68 -4.95
CA ALA A 78 9.37 12.03 -5.40
C ALA A 78 10.20 13.02 -4.58
N PRO A 79 10.95 13.93 -5.23
CA PRO A 79 11.88 14.83 -4.58
C PRO A 79 11.14 15.72 -3.58
N GLN A 80 11.73 15.83 -2.39
CA GLN A 80 11.35 16.80 -1.38
C GLN A 80 11.13 18.16 -2.04
N GLN A 81 9.92 18.68 -1.87
CA GLN A 81 9.51 20.03 -2.21
C GLN A 81 10.45 21.02 -1.50
N ARG A 82 11.53 21.43 -2.17
CA ARG A 82 12.32 22.61 -1.80
C ARG A 82 11.53 23.84 -2.20
N SER A 83 10.45 24.11 -1.48
CA SER A 83 9.76 25.39 -1.57
C SER A 83 10.52 26.45 -0.77
N SER A 84 11.01 27.43 -1.52
CA SER A 84 11.12 28.86 -1.22
C SER A 84 12.03 29.33 -0.08
N LEU A 85 12.95 30.26 -0.41
CA LEU A 85 13.06 31.62 0.17
C LEU A 85 14.22 32.35 -0.55
N ARG A 86 13.91 33.25 -1.51
CA ARG A 86 14.03 34.73 -1.39
C ARG A 86 15.46 35.23 -1.14
N ALA A 87 16.05 35.85 -2.16
CA ALA A 87 16.63 37.20 -2.17
C ALA A 87 17.07 37.54 -3.60
#